data_AF-A0AAP0HMJ5-F1
#
_entry.id   AF-A0AAP0HMJ5-F1
#
_cell.length_a   1.000
_cell.length_b   1.000
_cell.length_c   1.000
_cell.angle_alpha   90.00
_cell.angle_beta   90.00
_cell.angle_gamma   90.00
#
_symmetry.space_group_name_H-M   'P 1'
#
loop_
_entity.id
_entity.type
_entity.pdbx_description
1 polymer ?
#
loop_
_entity_poly.entity_id
_entity_poly.type
_entity_poly.pdbx_seq_one_letter_code
_entity_poly.pdbx_strand_id
1 'polypeptide(L)'
;MDIILLDEHDDHIHATIPIYLASDFEYLTEGKVYNISNFKVERKKLHKVVSHDYVIHLTGDTSIQENMSSVQIRNHKFEIVQFEELTKRQDSFIQSSGKKKNNH
;
A
#
# COMPACT_ATOMS: atom_id res chain seq x y z
N MET A 1 -8.74 0.11 7.30
CA MET A 1 -7.28 0.07 7.52
C MET A 1 -6.64 -0.21 6.17
N ASP A 2 -5.54 0.47 5.87
CA ASP A 2 -4.81 0.36 4.60
C ASP A 2 -3.44 -0.25 4.86
N ILE A 3 -3.00 -1.17 3.99
CA ILE A 3 -1.72 -1.87 4.07
C ILE A 3 -1.07 -1.83 2.69
N ILE A 4 0.25 -1.70 2.63
CA ILE A 4 1.03 -1.93 1.41
C ILE A 4 1.71 -3.29 1.51
N LEU A 5 1.45 -4.15 0.52
CA LEU A 5 2.06 -5.46 0.41
C LEU A 5 3.20 -5.39 -0.59
N LEU A 6 4.34 -6.01 -0.27
CA LEU A 6 5.50 -6.17 -1.14
C LEU A 6 5.76 -7.67 -1.35
N ASP A 7 6.23 -8.03 -2.54
CA ASP A 7 6.58 -9.42 -2.88
C ASP A 7 8.06 -9.60 -3.21
N GLU A 8 8.47 -10.85 -3.46
CA GLU A 8 9.83 -11.23 -3.83
C GLU A 8 10.30 -10.69 -5.18
N HIS A 9 9.37 -10.21 -6.02
CA HIS A 9 9.65 -9.62 -7.33
C HIS A 9 9.84 -8.11 -7.25
N ASP A 10 9.94 -7.55 -6.04
CA ASP A 10 9.98 -6.11 -5.78
C ASP A 10 8.71 -5.42 -6.28
N ASP A 11 7.60 -6.13 -6.45
CA ASP A 11 6.31 -5.54 -6.78
C ASP A 11 5.57 -5.13 -5.50
N HIS A 12 4.62 -4.20 -5.64
CA HIS A 12 3.87 -3.73 -4.48
C HIS A 12 2.44 -3.33 -4.84
N ILE A 13 1.53 -3.61 -3.92
CA ILE A 13 0.10 -3.41 -4.13
C ILE A 13 -0.56 -2.87 -2.86
N HIS A 14 -1.57 -2.02 -3.05
CA HIS A 14 -2.41 -1.55 -1.96
C HIS A 14 -3.41 -2.64 -1.56
N ALA A 15 -3.54 -2.89 -0.27
CA ALA A 15 -4.56 -3.73 0.32
C ALA A 15 -5.42 -2.93 1.30
N THR A 16 -6.72 -3.21 1.32
CA THR A 16 -7.68 -2.56 2.22
C THR A 16 -8.37 -3.57 3.09
N ILE A 17 -8.61 -3.19 4.34
CA ILE A 17 -9.37 -3.95 5.33
C ILE A 17 -10.56 -3.10 5.76
N PRO A 18 -11.80 -3.58 5.55
CA PRO A 18 -12.99 -2.93 6.09
C PRO A 18 -12.89 -2.75 7.60
N ILE A 19 -13.36 -1.61 8.12
CA ILE A 19 -13.26 -1.28 9.56
C ILE A 19 -13.81 -2.39 10.47
N TYR A 20 -14.91 -3.03 10.07
CA TYR A 20 -15.52 -4.09 10.86
C TYR A 20 -14.71 -5.38 10.93
N LEU A 21 -13.69 -5.55 10.07
CA LEU A 21 -12.74 -6.67 10.10
C LEU A 21 -11.37 -6.25 10.66
N ALA A 22 -11.16 -4.98 10.99
CA ALA A 22 -9.83 -4.48 11.35
C ALA A 22 -9.24 -5.24 12.56
N SER A 23 -10.08 -5.55 13.56
CA SER A 23 -9.70 -6.34 14.74
C SER A 23 -9.20 -7.73 14.38
N ASP A 24 -9.77 -8.35 13.34
CA ASP A 24 -9.42 -9.70 12.92
C ASP A 24 -8.02 -9.76 12.27
N PHE A 25 -7.44 -8.60 11.96
CA PHE A 25 -6.15 -8.45 11.31
C PHE A 25 -5.15 -7.62 12.12
N GLU A 26 -5.42 -7.34 13.40
CA GLU A 26 -4.52 -6.57 14.28
C GLU A 26 -3.16 -7.23 14.52
N TYR A 27 -3.05 -8.55 14.28
CA TYR A 27 -1.78 -9.27 14.37
C TYR A 27 -0.83 -8.99 13.20
N LEU A 28 -1.30 -8.34 12.13
CA LEU A 28 -0.45 -7.98 11.00
C LEU A 28 0.51 -6.85 11.40
N THR A 29 1.80 -7.15 11.30
CA THR A 29 2.89 -6.23 11.65
C THR A 29 3.78 -5.95 10.44
N GLU A 30 4.26 -4.71 10.34
CA GLU A 30 5.20 -4.30 9.31
C GLU A 30 6.52 -5.09 9.40
N GLY A 31 7.13 -5.39 8.26
CA GLY A 31 8.42 -6.10 8.18
C GLY A 31 8.32 -7.62 8.36
N LYS A 32 7.11 -8.17 8.49
CA LYS A 32 6.85 -9.61 8.51
C LYS A 32 6.34 -10.09 7.15
N VAL A 33 6.63 -11.35 6.84
CA VAL A 33 6.19 -12.00 5.61
C VAL A 33 4.97 -12.85 5.90
N TYR A 34 3.95 -12.76 5.05
CA TYR A 34 2.71 -13.52 5.20
C TYR A 34 2.31 -14.15 3.88
N ASN A 35 1.75 -15.35 3.95
CA ASN A 35 1.00 -15.94 2.85
C ASN A 35 -0.46 -15.49 2.98
N ILE A 36 -0.96 -14.78 1.98
CA ILE A 36 -2.31 -14.21 1.95
C ILE A 36 -3.09 -14.87 0.81
N SER A 37 -4.32 -15.33 1.08
CA SER A 37 -5.15 -16.02 0.09
C SER A 37 -6.64 -15.72 0.28
N ASN A 38 -7.47 -16.04 -0.72
CA ASN A 38 -8.92 -15.84 -0.70
C ASN A 38 -9.37 -14.37 -0.49
N PHE A 39 -8.64 -13.44 -1.10
CA PHE A 39 -8.97 -12.02 -1.13
C PHE A 39 -9.66 -11.64 -2.44
N LYS A 40 -10.28 -10.46 -2.47
CA LYS A 40 -10.84 -9.88 -3.70
C LYS A 40 -9.84 -8.91 -4.33
N VAL A 41 -9.85 -8.84 -5.66
CA VAL A 41 -9.04 -7.91 -6.44
C VAL A 41 -9.96 -7.03 -7.28
N GLU A 42 -9.76 -5.72 -7.21
CA GLU A 42 -10.53 -4.75 -7.99
C GLU A 42 -9.59 -3.76 -8.67
N ARG A 43 -10.02 -3.24 -9.83
CA ARG A 43 -9.29 -2.18 -10.52
C ARG A 43 -9.50 -0.86 -9.77
N LYS A 44 -8.41 -0.24 -9.33
CA LYS A 44 -8.44 1.00 -8.56
C LYS A 44 -8.75 2.18 -9.48
N LYS A 45 -9.84 2.90 -9.19
CA LYS A 45 -10.32 4.02 -10.02
C LYS A 45 -9.85 5.40 -9.53
N LEU A 46 -9.63 5.57 -8.22
CA LEU A 46 -9.29 6.85 -7.57
C LEU A 46 -8.29 6.62 -6.41
N HIS A 47 -7.55 7.67 -6.01
CA HIS A 47 -6.67 7.69 -4.82
C HIS A 47 -5.59 6.61 -4.78
N LYS A 48 -4.71 6.61 -5.78
CA LYS A 48 -3.59 5.67 -5.89
C LYS A 48 -2.49 5.96 -4.86
N VAL A 49 -2.50 5.22 -3.75
CA VAL A 49 -1.40 5.18 -2.76
C VAL A 49 -0.12 4.60 -3.38
N VAL A 50 -0.26 3.64 -4.30
CA VAL A 50 0.81 3.06 -5.13
C VAL A 50 0.37 3.10 -6.60
N SER A 51 1.32 3.06 -7.53
CA SER A 51 1.06 3.14 -8.97
C SER A 51 0.26 1.96 -9.53
N HIS A 52 0.29 0.82 -8.83
CA HIS A 52 -0.37 -0.42 -9.22
C HIS A 52 -1.86 -0.19 -9.56
N ASP A 53 -2.32 -0.77 -10.66
CA ASP A 53 -3.68 -0.53 -11.20
C ASP A 53 -4.79 -1.24 -10.42
N TYR A 54 -4.41 -2.18 -9.57
CA TYR A 54 -5.30 -3.00 -8.78
C TYR A 54 -5.12 -2.74 -7.29
N VAL A 55 -6.17 -3.07 -6.54
CA VAL A 55 -6.21 -3.05 -5.08
C VAL A 55 -6.74 -4.38 -4.59
N ILE A 56 -6.17 -4.86 -3.49
CA ILE A 56 -6.64 -6.04 -2.78
C ILE A 56 -7.64 -5.61 -1.71
N HIS A 57 -8.74 -6.33 -1.58
CA HIS A 57 -9.71 -6.19 -0.50
C HIS A 57 -9.67 -7.46 0.34
N LEU A 58 -9.24 -7.34 1.60
CA LEU A 58 -9.34 -8.44 2.55
C LEU A 58 -10.79 -8.54 3.01
N THR A 59 -11.32 -9.76 2.96
CA THR A 59 -12.69 -10.10 3.31
C THR A 59 -12.70 -11.05 4.51
N GLY A 60 -13.88 -11.36 5.05
CA GLY A 60 -14.00 -12.38 6.10
C GLY A 60 -13.54 -13.78 5.67
N ASP A 61 -13.41 -14.03 4.36
CA ASP A 61 -12.94 -15.30 3.80
C ASP A 61 -11.42 -15.33 3.58
N THR A 62 -10.75 -14.19 3.73
CA THR A 62 -9.31 -14.07 3.52
C THR A 62 -8.56 -14.86 4.59
N SER A 63 -7.65 -15.72 4.14
CA SER A 63 -6.75 -16.47 5.02
C SER A 63 -5.35 -15.87 4.97
N ILE A 64 -4.79 -15.60 6.16
CA ILE A 64 -3.43 -15.09 6.31
C ILE A 64 -2.66 -15.97 7.28
N GLN A 65 -1.43 -16.32 6.90
CA GLN A 65 -0.53 -17.12 7.72
C GLN A 65 0.87 -16.48 7.68
N GLU A 66 1.50 -16.25 8.84
CA GLU A 66 2.88 -15.78 8.87
C GLU A 66 3.78 -16.82 8.20
N ASN A 67 4.62 -16.35 7.28
CA ASN A 67 5.55 -17.17 6.56
C ASN A 67 6.94 -17.03 7.19
N MET A 68 7.39 -18.09 7.85
CA MET A 68 8.68 -18.16 8.54
C MET A 68 9.84 -18.59 7.62
N SER A 69 9.59 -18.75 6.32
CA SER A 69 10.63 -19.13 5.35
C SER A 69 11.60 -17.99 5.06
N SER A 70 12.79 -18.34 4.56
CA SER A 70 13.88 -17.41 4.25
C SER A 70 13.69 -16.63 2.94
N VAL A 71 12.45 -16.44 2.49
CA VAL A 71 12.18 -15.63 1.28
C VAL A 71 12.66 -14.21 1.54
N GLN A 72 13.50 -13.70 0.65
CA GLN A 72 14.04 -12.35 0.75
C GLN A 72 13.09 -11.38 0.05
N ILE A 73 12.27 -10.69 0.85
CA ILE A 73 11.43 -9.57 0.40
C ILE A 73 12.04 -8.28 0.99
N ARG A 74 12.07 -7.21 0.20
CA ARG A 74 12.53 -5.91 0.69
C ARG A 74 11.51 -5.32 1.65
N ASN A 75 11.98 -4.66 2.72
CA ASN A 75 11.09 -4.03 3.69
C ASN A 75 10.38 -2.79 3.13
N HIS A 76 11.04 -2.06 2.22
CA HIS A 76 10.57 -0.76 1.75
C HIS A 76 10.77 -0.61 0.25
N LYS A 77 9.83 0.08 -0.40
CA LYS A 77 9.88 0.48 -1.80
C LYS A 77 9.42 1.93 -1.93
N PHE A 78 10.08 2.68 -2.81
CA PHE A 78 9.78 4.09 -3.06
C PHE A 78 9.44 4.30 -4.53
N GLU A 79 8.29 4.94 -4.79
CA GLU A 79 7.96 5.45 -6.11
C GLU A 79 8.35 6.92 -6.21
N ILE A 80 9.54 7.18 -6.74
CA ILE A 80 10.01 8.55 -6.98
C ILE A 80 9.42 9.02 -8.30
N VAL A 81 8.64 10.10 -8.25
CA VAL A 81 8.14 10.80 -9.45
C VAL A 81 8.75 12.18 -9.54
N GLN A 82 9.01 12.62 -10.76
CA GLN A 82 9.46 13.99 -11.02
C GLN A 82 8.36 14.97 -10.64
N PHE A 83 8.75 16.16 -10.18
CA PHE A 83 7.82 17.17 -9.68
C PHE A 83 6.78 17.55 -10.74
N GLU A 84 7.20 17.61 -12.00
CA GLU A 84 6.39 17.94 -13.16
C GLU A 84 5.27 16.90 -13.38
N GLU A 85 5.50 15.65 -12.98
CA GLU A 85 4.57 14.54 -13.13
C GLU A 85 3.57 14.43 -11.96
N LEU A 86 3.74 15.22 -10.90
CA LEU A 86 2.78 15.28 -9.79
C LEU A 86 1.40 15.74 -10.26
N THR A 87 1.34 16.57 -11.30
CA THR A 87 0.07 17.02 -11.92
C THR A 87 -0.75 15.86 -12.48
N LYS A 88 -0.10 14.78 -12.92
CA LYS A 88 -0.76 13.54 -13.40
C LYS A 88 -1.30 12.68 -12.24
N ARG A 89 -0.80 12.88 -11.02
CA ARG A 89 -1.25 12.22 -9.79
C ARG A 89 -2.28 13.04 -9.01
N GLN A 90 -2.66 14.22 -9.51
CA GLN A 90 -3.55 15.14 -8.83
C GLN A 90 -5.00 14.65 -8.89
N ASP A 91 -5.44 14.01 -7.81
CA ASP A 91 -6.84 14.07 -7.39
C ASP A 91 -7.10 15.51 -6.87
N SER A 92 -8.24 16.09 -7.23
CA SER A 92 -8.66 17.43 -6.81
C SER A 92 -8.56 17.61 -5.29
N PHE A 93 -7.84 18.66 -4.86
CA PHE A 93 -7.51 19.10 -3.49
C PHE A 93 -6.23 18.50 -2.87
N ILE A 94 -5.12 19.26 -2.98
CA ILE A 94 -4.51 20.06 -1.89
C ILE A 94 -3.36 20.86 -2.53
N GLN A 95 -3.43 22.19 -2.46
CA GLN A 95 -2.28 23.06 -2.74
C GLN A 95 -1.33 23.00 -1.55
N SER A 96 -0.18 22.36 -1.69
CA SER A 96 0.93 22.54 -0.76
C SER A 96 1.91 23.57 -1.34
N SER A 97 1.70 24.85 -0.99
CA SER A 97 2.69 25.92 -1.20
C SER A 97 3.73 25.86 -0.07
N GLY A 98 4.90 25.27 -0.32
CA GLY A 98 6.06 25.37 0.55
C GLY A 98 6.99 26.51 0.10
N LYS A 99 7.00 27.65 0.81
CA LYS A 99 8.06 28.65 0.66
C LYS A 99 9.17 28.34 1.68
N LYS A 100 10.38 28.09 1.16
CA LYS A 100 11.61 28.02 1.97
C LYS A 100 11.92 29.43 2.48
N LYS A 101 11.80 29.67 3.79
CA LYS A 101 12.33 30.88 4.43
C LYS A 101 13.84 30.70 4.60
N ASN A 102 14.61 31.47 3.83
CA ASN A 102 16.03 31.64 4.10
C ASN A 102 16.15 32.64 5.26
N ASN A 103 16.71 32.20 6.39
CA ASN A 103 17.15 33.09 7.45
C ASN A 103 18.57 33.56 7.11
N HIS A 104 18.74 34.86 6.91
CA HIS A 104 20.02 35.55 7.03
C HIS A 104 20.09 36.24 8.38
#